data_AF-A0A428NVR5-F1
#
_entry.id   AF-A0A428NVR5-F1
#
_cell.length_a   1.000
_cell.length_b   1.000
_cell.length_c   1.000
_cell.angle_alpha   90.00
_cell.angle_beta   90.00
_cell.angle_gamma   90.00
#
_symmetry.space_group_name_H-M   'P 1'
#
loop_
_entity.id
_entity.type
_entity.pdbx_description
1 polymer ?
#
loop_
_entity_poly.entity_id
_entity_poly.type
_entity_poly.pdbx_seq_one_letter_code
_entity_poly.pdbx_strand_id
1 'polypeptide(L)'
;MDTLAAGLEQDPSSRHAVESLSVMDLPSFVLGRNSPTIGIWKSFRNAQDSWEQGRLDGVEPVTGVPRSLLDVFATVADEPENDVALRFWSWQDGGGDHAQRQLWDCWRLSGILDVRRRQRYSNIDFTPTAQGDDEPKDSAPDTETILCRLMEAIKAVHQAFSTPCPENLPFYNDLVYPLMTISLEVSHLKRRPDWKQTLDEVRCRIGENRPFKLARIAFKLLDDAWLGESFDFDIEDAAREMVVEIALL
;
A
#
# COMPACT_ATOMS: atom_id res chain seq x y z
N MET A 1 17.37 -11.17 -21.83
CA MET A 1 16.44 -11.41 -20.70
C MET A 1 15.75 -12.77 -20.80
N ASP A 2 15.63 -13.35 -22.00
CA ASP A 2 14.93 -14.62 -22.25
C ASP A 2 15.46 -15.86 -21.48
N THR A 3 16.74 -15.89 -21.13
CA THR A 3 17.35 -16.98 -20.35
C THR A 3 16.96 -16.98 -18.87
N LEU A 4 16.58 -15.83 -18.31
CA LEU A 4 16.09 -15.72 -16.92
C LEU A 4 14.63 -16.21 -16.82
N ALA A 5 13.83 -16.02 -17.86
CA ALA A 5 12.40 -16.35 -17.87
C ALA A 5 12.14 -17.86 -17.79
N ALA A 6 12.88 -18.67 -18.57
CA ALA A 6 12.70 -20.12 -18.61
C ALA A 6 13.16 -20.83 -17.31
N GLY A 7 14.20 -20.33 -16.64
CA GLY A 7 14.69 -20.89 -15.37
C GLY A 7 13.72 -20.69 -14.21
N LEU A 8 13.03 -19.53 -14.16
CA LEU A 8 12.09 -19.20 -13.09
C LEU A 8 10.74 -19.95 -13.19
N GLU A 9 10.35 -20.38 -14.39
CA GLU A 9 9.18 -21.24 -14.58
C GLU A 9 9.38 -22.65 -14.00
N GLN A 10 10.63 -23.12 -13.92
CA GLN A 10 10.96 -24.48 -13.48
C GLN A 10 11.48 -24.55 -12.04
N ASP A 11 11.96 -23.44 -11.46
CA ASP A 11 12.48 -23.38 -10.09
C ASP A 11 11.58 -22.54 -9.14
N PRO A 12 10.77 -23.19 -8.28
CA PRO A 12 9.93 -22.52 -7.30
C PRO A 12 10.70 -21.66 -6.29
N SER A 13 11.93 -22.04 -5.93
CA SER A 13 12.72 -21.31 -4.92
C SER A 13 13.25 -20.00 -5.46
N SER A 14 13.86 -20.01 -6.66
CA SER A 14 14.29 -18.77 -7.32
C SER A 14 13.10 -17.86 -7.64
N ARG A 15 11.97 -18.44 -8.05
CA ARG A 15 10.73 -17.69 -8.26
C ARG A 15 10.26 -16.98 -7.00
N HIS A 16 10.19 -17.68 -5.87
CA HIS A 16 9.76 -17.08 -4.60
C HIS A 16 10.72 -15.94 -4.19
N ALA A 17 12.03 -16.15 -4.31
CA ALA A 17 13.02 -15.12 -4.02
C ALA A 17 12.87 -13.87 -4.91
N VAL A 18 12.66 -14.06 -6.23
CA VAL A 18 12.41 -12.96 -7.16
C VAL A 18 11.09 -12.26 -6.85
N GLU A 19 10.04 -12.99 -6.51
CA GLU A 19 8.75 -12.42 -6.13
C GLU A 19 8.88 -11.56 -4.86
N SER A 20 9.52 -12.06 -3.80
CA SER A 20 9.76 -11.29 -2.58
C SER A 20 10.59 -10.02 -2.83
N LEU A 21 11.65 -10.12 -3.63
CA LEU A 21 12.45 -8.96 -4.06
C LEU A 21 11.62 -7.96 -4.86
N SER A 22 10.71 -8.46 -5.70
CA SER A 22 9.84 -7.63 -6.54
C SER A 22 8.86 -6.81 -5.73
N VAL A 23 8.29 -7.38 -4.66
CA VAL A 23 7.40 -6.64 -3.76
C VAL A 23 8.17 -5.54 -3.02
N MET A 24 9.39 -5.82 -2.54
CA MET A 24 10.22 -4.81 -1.88
C MET A 24 10.69 -3.67 -2.81
N ASP A 25 10.68 -3.90 -4.13
CA ASP A 25 11.00 -2.88 -5.14
C ASP A 25 9.79 -2.00 -5.52
N LEU A 26 8.58 -2.27 -5.00
CA LEU A 26 7.40 -1.48 -5.33
C LEU A 26 7.48 -0.07 -4.73
N PRO A 27 7.00 0.96 -5.47
CA PRO A 27 7.21 2.37 -5.11
C PRO A 27 6.49 2.80 -3.82
N SER A 28 5.43 2.11 -3.42
CA SER A 28 4.58 2.47 -2.28
C SER A 28 5.04 1.86 -0.95
N PHE A 29 5.97 0.90 -0.97
CA PHE A 29 6.25 0.05 0.19
C PHE A 29 7.58 0.36 0.89
N VAL A 30 8.31 1.38 0.42
CA VAL A 30 9.55 1.83 1.03
C VAL A 30 9.47 3.34 1.24
N LEU A 31 9.48 3.76 2.51
CA LEU A 31 9.59 5.17 2.86
C LEU A 31 11.04 5.64 2.80
N GLY A 32 11.23 6.90 2.42
CA GLY A 32 12.53 7.56 2.39
C GLY A 32 13.42 7.11 1.24
N ARG A 33 12.85 6.47 0.23
CA ARG A 33 13.60 5.82 -0.84
C ARG A 33 14.42 6.85 -1.62
N ASN A 34 15.75 6.66 -1.67
CA ASN A 34 16.66 7.54 -2.42
C ASN A 34 16.95 7.00 -3.84
N SER A 35 16.83 5.69 -4.02
CA SER A 35 17.04 5.04 -5.30
C SER A 35 15.72 4.84 -6.04
N PRO A 36 15.65 5.07 -7.36
CA PRO A 36 14.44 4.75 -8.12
C PRO A 36 14.11 3.25 -8.01
N THR A 37 12.85 2.90 -8.28
CA THR A 37 12.45 1.50 -8.44
C THR A 37 13.07 0.96 -9.72
N ILE A 38 13.46 -0.32 -9.72
CA ILE A 38 14.07 -0.96 -10.89
C ILE A 38 12.99 -1.63 -11.77
N GLY A 39 11.77 -1.76 -11.24
CA GLY A 39 10.64 -2.35 -11.96
C GLY A 39 10.71 -3.87 -11.98
N ILE A 40 11.23 -4.49 -10.91
CA ILE A 40 11.41 -5.94 -10.84
C ILE A 40 10.06 -6.65 -10.95
N TRP A 41 9.01 -6.16 -10.25
CA TRP A 41 7.66 -6.71 -10.35
C TRP A 41 7.15 -6.74 -11.78
N LYS A 42 7.19 -5.60 -12.49
CA LYS A 42 6.76 -5.53 -13.89
C LYS A 42 7.54 -6.48 -14.79
N SER A 43 8.86 -6.52 -14.63
CA SER A 43 9.72 -7.41 -15.40
C SER A 43 9.41 -8.87 -15.16
N PHE A 44 9.15 -9.24 -13.89
CA PHE A 44 8.74 -10.58 -13.50
C PHE A 44 7.38 -10.95 -14.10
N ARG A 45 6.37 -10.07 -14.00
CA ARG A 45 5.03 -10.30 -14.57
C ARG A 45 5.05 -10.40 -16.09
N ASN A 46 5.87 -9.60 -16.76
CA ASN A 46 6.05 -9.68 -18.22
C ASN A 46 6.75 -10.96 -18.64
N ALA A 47 7.72 -11.46 -17.87
CA ALA A 47 8.36 -12.75 -18.14
C ALA A 47 7.34 -13.90 -18.06
N GLN A 48 6.37 -13.81 -17.14
CA GLN A 48 5.30 -14.80 -17.00
C GLN A 48 4.33 -14.83 -18.18
N ASP A 49 4.23 -13.77 -18.98
CA ASP A 49 3.40 -13.78 -20.21
C ASP A 49 3.90 -14.77 -21.25
N SER A 50 5.17 -15.16 -21.16
CA SER A 50 5.79 -16.18 -22.02
C SER A 50 5.74 -17.60 -21.43
N TRP A 51 5.26 -17.77 -20.20
CA TRP A 51 5.18 -19.08 -19.55
C TRP A 51 4.01 -19.90 -20.09
N GLU A 52 4.17 -21.22 -20.18
CA GLU A 52 3.11 -22.11 -20.68
C GLU A 52 1.88 -22.07 -19.77
N GLN A 53 2.12 -21.86 -18.47
CA GLN A 53 1.10 -21.80 -17.43
C GLN A 53 0.46 -20.40 -17.32
N GLY A 54 1.00 -19.41 -18.04
CA GLY A 54 0.63 -18.01 -17.92
C GLY A 54 1.08 -17.35 -16.61
N ARG A 55 0.50 -16.19 -16.31
CA ARG A 55 0.76 -15.45 -15.07
C ARG A 55 0.30 -16.23 -13.85
N LEU A 56 1.12 -16.20 -12.81
CA LEU A 56 0.71 -16.68 -11.49
C LEU A 56 -0.41 -15.79 -10.96
N ASP A 57 -1.51 -16.41 -10.55
CA ASP A 57 -2.62 -15.74 -9.90
C ASP A 57 -2.60 -15.98 -8.38
N GLY A 58 -3.61 -15.48 -7.67
CA GLY A 58 -3.80 -15.67 -6.25
C GLY A 58 -2.99 -14.71 -5.40
N VAL A 59 -2.79 -15.10 -4.14
CA VAL A 59 -2.21 -14.27 -3.08
C VAL A 59 -0.69 -14.40 -3.07
N GLU A 60 0.00 -13.27 -3.02
CA GLU A 60 1.44 -13.20 -2.82
C GLU A 60 1.76 -13.52 -1.34
N PRO A 61 2.63 -14.50 -1.06
CA PRO A 61 2.80 -15.08 0.27
C PRO A 61 3.45 -14.15 1.30
N VAL A 62 4.24 -13.15 0.90
CA VAL A 62 4.91 -12.23 1.82
C VAL A 62 3.95 -11.18 2.37
N THR A 63 3.11 -10.61 1.50
CA THR A 63 2.20 -9.50 1.84
C THR A 63 0.79 -9.95 2.19
N GLY A 64 0.40 -11.17 1.80
CA GLY A 64 -0.99 -11.62 1.90
C GLY A 64 -1.94 -10.90 0.94
N VAL A 65 -1.41 -10.18 -0.05
CA VAL A 65 -2.17 -9.37 -1.03
C VAL A 65 -2.27 -10.11 -2.37
N PRO A 66 -3.39 -9.99 -3.12
CA PRO A 66 -3.49 -10.59 -4.45
C PRO A 66 -2.48 -9.98 -5.41
N ARG A 67 -1.83 -10.83 -6.22
CA ARG A 67 -0.89 -10.41 -7.26
C ARG A 67 -1.49 -9.40 -8.24
N SER A 68 -2.79 -9.52 -8.53
CA SER A 68 -3.52 -8.58 -9.38
C SER A 68 -3.66 -7.18 -8.77
N LEU A 69 -3.67 -7.05 -7.43
CA LEU A 69 -3.66 -5.75 -6.75
C LEU A 69 -2.23 -5.17 -6.75
N LEU A 70 -1.21 -6.02 -6.54
CA LEU A 70 0.19 -5.63 -6.66
C LEU A 70 0.55 -5.17 -8.08
N ASP A 71 -0.09 -5.72 -9.10
CA ASP A 71 0.02 -5.22 -10.49
C ASP A 71 -0.42 -3.76 -10.61
N VAL A 72 -1.43 -3.31 -9.85
CA VAL A 72 -1.85 -1.90 -9.81
C VAL A 72 -0.82 -1.05 -9.06
N PHE A 73 -0.31 -1.53 -7.92
CA PHE A 73 0.77 -0.85 -7.19
C PHE A 73 2.02 -0.64 -8.06
N ALA A 74 2.34 -1.60 -8.91
CA ALA A 74 3.49 -1.50 -9.79
C ALA A 74 3.37 -0.36 -10.80
N THR A 75 2.16 0.12 -11.12
CA THR A 75 1.96 1.20 -12.10
C THR A 75 2.00 2.60 -11.51
N VAL A 76 1.98 2.73 -10.18
CA VAL A 76 1.98 4.02 -9.45
C VAL A 76 3.11 4.96 -9.86
N ALA A 77 4.29 4.44 -10.20
CA ALA A 77 5.45 5.27 -10.58
C ALA A 77 5.45 5.72 -12.06
N ASP A 78 4.68 5.06 -12.94
CA ASP A 78 4.83 5.20 -14.39
C ASP A 78 3.58 5.77 -15.08
N GLU A 79 2.41 5.63 -14.45
CA GLU A 79 1.12 6.03 -15.01
C GLU A 79 0.56 7.28 -14.31
N PRO A 80 -0.27 8.09 -15.01
CA PRO A 80 -0.89 9.26 -14.40
C PRO A 80 -1.78 8.89 -13.22
N GLU A 81 -1.72 9.69 -12.16
CA GLU A 81 -2.26 9.38 -10.85
C GLU A 81 -3.78 9.11 -10.87
N ASN A 82 -4.52 9.84 -11.71
CA ASN A 82 -5.97 9.66 -11.84
C ASN A 82 -6.35 8.28 -12.37
N ASP A 83 -5.59 7.75 -13.34
CA ASP A 83 -5.87 6.46 -13.96
C ASP A 83 -5.53 5.33 -12.97
N VAL A 84 -4.43 5.47 -12.22
CA VAL A 84 -4.03 4.49 -11.20
C VAL A 84 -5.03 4.45 -10.04
N ALA A 85 -5.50 5.62 -9.57
CA ALA A 85 -6.53 5.69 -8.53
C ALA A 85 -7.84 5.02 -8.97
N LEU A 86 -8.24 5.19 -10.23
CA LEU A 86 -9.42 4.53 -10.80
C LEU A 86 -9.22 3.01 -10.92
N ARG A 87 -8.02 2.54 -11.28
CA ARG A 87 -7.68 1.11 -11.29
C ARG A 87 -7.73 0.48 -9.91
N PHE A 88 -7.26 1.17 -8.87
CA PHE A 88 -7.47 0.73 -7.49
C PHE A 88 -8.95 0.66 -7.15
N TRP A 89 -9.73 1.69 -7.49
CA TRP A 89 -11.17 1.72 -7.18
C TRP A 89 -11.96 0.61 -7.86
N SER A 90 -11.67 0.36 -9.14
CA SER A 90 -12.31 -0.65 -9.98
C SER A 90 -11.78 -2.06 -9.77
N TRP A 91 -10.69 -2.23 -9.02
CA TRP A 91 -10.14 -3.55 -8.72
C TRP A 91 -11.17 -4.41 -7.96
N GLN A 92 -11.30 -5.66 -8.40
CA GLN A 92 -12.20 -6.65 -7.83
C GLN A 92 -11.40 -7.77 -7.15
N ASP A 93 -11.94 -8.29 -6.05
CA ASP A 93 -11.32 -9.38 -5.32
C ASP A 93 -11.46 -10.72 -6.05
N GLY A 94 -10.36 -11.45 -6.18
CA GLY A 94 -10.31 -12.76 -6.87
C GLY A 94 -10.88 -13.93 -6.07
N GLY A 95 -11.62 -13.66 -4.99
CA GLY A 95 -12.07 -14.66 -4.02
C GLY A 95 -11.09 -14.84 -2.85
N GLY A 96 -11.62 -14.74 -1.63
CA GLY A 96 -10.92 -14.92 -0.35
C GLY A 96 -11.95 -15.05 0.78
N ASP A 97 -11.51 -15.35 2.00
CA ASP A 97 -12.40 -15.29 3.17
C ASP A 97 -12.76 -13.83 3.52
N HIS A 98 -13.69 -13.65 4.47
CA HIS A 98 -14.14 -12.30 4.84
C HIS A 98 -13.00 -11.41 5.36
N ALA A 99 -12.11 -11.95 6.21
CA ALA A 99 -11.02 -11.18 6.81
C ALA A 99 -9.97 -10.79 5.76
N GLN A 100 -9.64 -11.72 4.84
CA GLN A 100 -8.75 -11.47 3.72
C GLN A 100 -9.28 -10.37 2.80
N ARG A 101 -10.57 -10.40 2.45
CA ARG A 101 -11.16 -9.33 1.64
C ARG A 101 -11.10 -7.97 2.31
N GLN A 102 -11.39 -7.91 3.61
CA GLN A 102 -11.27 -6.65 4.36
C GLN A 102 -9.83 -6.15 4.41
N LEU A 103 -8.84 -7.05 4.52
CA LEU A 103 -7.43 -6.68 4.41
C LEU A 103 -7.13 -6.15 3.01
N TRP A 104 -7.55 -6.82 1.94
CA TRP A 104 -7.30 -6.36 0.57
C TRP A 104 -7.96 -5.01 0.29
N ASP A 105 -9.15 -4.76 0.86
CA ASP A 105 -9.78 -3.45 0.85
C ASP A 105 -8.93 -2.40 1.58
N CYS A 106 -8.32 -2.74 2.72
CA CYS A 106 -7.40 -1.84 3.40
C CYS A 106 -6.23 -1.43 2.48
N TRP A 107 -5.62 -2.39 1.79
CA TRP A 107 -4.51 -2.13 0.86
C TRP A 107 -4.95 -1.29 -0.33
N ARG A 108 -6.04 -1.68 -0.99
CA ARG A 108 -6.59 -1.00 -2.16
C ARG A 108 -6.94 0.45 -1.89
N LEU A 109 -7.66 0.72 -0.79
CA LEU A 109 -8.06 2.07 -0.41
C LEU A 109 -6.85 2.91 0.01
N SER A 110 -5.85 2.28 0.64
CA SER A 110 -4.57 2.94 0.96
C SER A 110 -3.79 3.30 -0.31
N GLY A 111 -3.77 2.44 -1.33
CA GLY A 111 -3.18 2.76 -2.63
C GLY A 111 -3.77 4.03 -3.25
N ILE A 112 -5.10 4.23 -3.16
CA ILE A 112 -5.76 5.46 -3.63
C ILE A 112 -5.26 6.69 -2.86
N LEU A 113 -5.13 6.58 -1.53
CA LEU A 113 -4.64 7.69 -0.69
C LEU A 113 -3.17 8.02 -0.96
N ASP A 114 -2.32 7.00 -1.16
CA ASP A 114 -0.91 7.18 -1.50
C ASP A 114 -0.75 7.90 -2.84
N VAL A 115 -1.46 7.45 -3.88
CA VAL A 115 -1.47 8.11 -5.20
C VAL A 115 -1.90 9.57 -5.10
N ARG A 116 -2.99 9.86 -4.37
CA ARG A 116 -3.47 11.24 -4.16
C ARG A 116 -2.48 12.08 -3.38
N ARG A 117 -1.77 11.50 -2.42
CA ARG A 117 -0.74 12.20 -1.66
C ARG A 117 0.43 12.57 -2.55
N ARG A 118 0.92 11.64 -3.37
CA ARG A 118 1.99 11.91 -4.34
C ARG A 118 1.61 13.04 -5.30
N GLN A 119 0.36 13.06 -5.75
CA GLN A 119 -0.17 14.15 -6.58
C GLN A 119 -0.15 15.52 -5.88
N ARG A 120 -0.40 15.58 -4.56
CA ARG A 120 -0.31 16.84 -3.81
C ARG A 120 1.11 17.38 -3.82
N TYR A 121 2.12 16.53 -3.67
CA TYR A 121 3.52 16.93 -3.64
C TYR A 121 4.13 17.17 -5.04
N SER A 122 3.71 16.43 -6.07
CA SER A 122 4.17 16.65 -7.45
C SER A 122 3.64 17.97 -8.05
N ASN A 123 2.43 18.38 -7.67
CA ASN A 123 1.81 19.62 -8.17
C ASN A 123 2.31 20.90 -7.50
N ILE A 124 3.18 20.83 -6.49
CA ILE A 124 3.79 22.03 -5.88
C ILE A 124 4.67 22.78 -6.90
N ASP A 125 5.14 22.10 -7.95
CA ASP A 125 5.95 22.68 -9.05
C ASP A 125 5.14 23.14 -10.28
N PHE A 126 3.81 22.96 -10.31
CA PHE A 126 2.99 23.35 -11.47
C PHE A 126 1.91 24.39 -11.12
N THR A 127 2.06 25.58 -11.70
CA THR A 127 1.00 26.60 -11.76
C THR A 127 -0.28 26.00 -12.37
N PRO A 128 -1.46 26.23 -11.77
CA PRO A 128 -2.70 25.62 -12.23
C PRO A 128 -3.09 26.21 -13.58
N THR A 129 -2.95 25.42 -14.65
CA THR A 129 -3.58 25.76 -15.93
C THR A 129 -5.08 25.49 -15.80
N ALA A 130 -5.87 26.46 -16.25
CA ALA A 130 -7.31 26.59 -16.02
C ALA A 130 -8.12 25.33 -16.34
N GLN A 131 -9.17 25.15 -15.54
CA GLN A 131 -10.26 24.17 -15.69
C GLN A 131 -10.73 24.09 -17.15
N GLY A 132 -10.62 22.90 -17.74
CA GLY A 132 -11.45 22.49 -18.86
C GLY A 132 -12.69 21.79 -18.32
N ASP A 133 -13.86 22.36 -18.61
CA ASP A 133 -15.15 21.69 -18.51
C ASP A 133 -15.15 20.46 -19.43
N ASP A 134 -15.24 19.25 -18.89
CA ASP A 134 -15.55 18.04 -19.66
C ASP A 134 -16.06 16.93 -18.72
N GLU A 135 -17.34 16.55 -18.93
CA GLU A 135 -18.11 15.33 -18.57
C GLU A 135 -17.81 14.55 -17.26
N PRO A 136 -18.80 13.85 -16.66
CA PRO A 136 -18.56 13.00 -15.49
C PRO A 136 -17.69 11.81 -15.88
N LYS A 137 -16.37 11.97 -15.88
CA LYS A 137 -15.42 10.87 -15.88
C LYS A 137 -15.68 10.08 -14.60
N ASP A 138 -15.85 8.77 -14.73
CA ASP A 138 -15.88 7.82 -13.61
C ASP A 138 -14.66 8.07 -12.73
N SER A 139 -14.83 8.89 -11.70
CA SER A 139 -13.76 9.36 -10.84
C SER A 139 -13.81 8.54 -9.57
N ALA A 140 -12.63 8.14 -9.08
CA ALA A 140 -12.54 7.51 -7.78
C ALA A 140 -13.19 8.43 -6.72
N PRO A 141 -13.96 7.91 -5.75
CA PRO A 141 -14.70 8.71 -4.77
C PRO A 141 -13.82 9.70 -4.01
N ASP A 142 -14.40 10.76 -3.45
CA ASP A 142 -13.65 11.75 -2.68
C ASP A 142 -12.85 11.13 -1.50
N THR A 143 -11.84 11.86 -1.01
CA THR A 143 -10.93 11.37 0.03
C THR A 143 -11.65 11.04 1.35
N GLU A 144 -12.73 11.73 1.70
CA GLU A 144 -13.48 11.42 2.91
C GLU A 144 -14.21 10.08 2.78
N THR A 145 -14.83 9.81 1.63
CA THR A 145 -15.46 8.51 1.34
C THR A 145 -14.45 7.36 1.41
N ILE A 146 -13.27 7.53 0.82
CA ILE A 146 -12.19 6.52 0.87
C ILE A 146 -11.72 6.29 2.31
N LEU A 147 -11.53 7.35 3.08
CA LEU A 147 -11.12 7.28 4.48
C LEU A 147 -12.16 6.56 5.36
N CYS A 148 -13.45 6.83 5.15
CA CYS A 148 -14.54 6.14 5.87
C CYS A 148 -14.50 4.64 5.61
N ARG A 149 -14.43 4.23 4.34
CA ARG A 149 -14.36 2.81 3.97
C ARG A 149 -13.10 2.13 4.49
N LEU A 150 -11.96 2.83 4.46
CA LEU A 150 -10.69 2.31 4.96
C LEU A 150 -10.75 2.08 6.47
N MET A 151 -11.31 3.04 7.22
CA MET A 151 -11.48 2.89 8.67
C MET A 151 -12.43 1.73 9.01
N GLU A 152 -13.52 1.56 8.27
CA GLU A 152 -14.44 0.44 8.44
C GLU A 152 -13.74 -0.90 8.20
N ALA A 153 -12.97 -1.00 7.12
CA ALA A 153 -12.19 -2.19 6.80
C ALA A 153 -11.14 -2.50 7.88
N ILE A 154 -10.39 -1.49 8.34
CA ILE A 154 -9.40 -1.66 9.43
C ILE A 154 -10.09 -2.17 10.72
N LYS A 155 -11.25 -1.60 11.08
CA LYS A 155 -12.03 -2.05 12.24
C LYS A 155 -12.48 -3.50 12.09
N ALA A 156 -12.97 -3.89 10.90
CA ALA A 156 -13.41 -5.25 10.63
C ALA A 156 -12.24 -6.25 10.75
N VAL A 157 -11.08 -5.92 10.17
CA VAL A 157 -9.86 -6.73 10.30
C VAL A 157 -9.41 -6.83 11.76
N HIS A 158 -9.36 -5.71 12.48
CA HIS A 158 -8.99 -5.67 13.90
C HIS A 158 -9.90 -6.55 14.78
N GLN A 159 -11.21 -6.56 14.49
CA GLN A 159 -12.19 -7.39 15.18
C GLN A 159 -12.01 -8.88 14.84
N ALA A 160 -11.79 -9.21 13.56
CA ALA A 160 -11.55 -10.58 13.12
C ALA A 160 -10.36 -11.21 13.85
N PHE A 161 -9.28 -10.44 14.04
CA PHE A 161 -8.10 -10.86 14.80
C PHE A 161 -8.31 -11.01 16.31
N SER A 162 -9.38 -10.47 16.87
CA SER A 162 -9.68 -10.56 18.30
C SER A 162 -10.41 -11.86 18.67
N THR A 163 -10.79 -12.68 17.68
CA THR A 163 -11.55 -13.92 17.88
C THR A 163 -10.60 -15.14 17.82
N PRO A 164 -10.76 -16.18 18.67
CA PRO A 164 -9.93 -17.39 18.62
C PRO A 164 -9.90 -18.01 17.22
N CYS A 165 -8.69 -18.21 16.72
CA CYS A 165 -8.26 -18.25 15.32
C CYS A 165 -8.84 -19.41 14.45
N PRO A 166 -9.30 -19.15 13.21
CA PRO A 166 -9.13 -20.07 12.08
C PRO A 166 -7.71 -20.04 11.51
N GLU A 167 -7.20 -21.18 11.04
CA GLU A 167 -5.80 -21.45 10.66
C GLU A 167 -5.20 -20.58 9.53
N ASN A 168 -5.98 -19.67 8.91
CA ASN A 168 -5.62 -18.93 7.69
C ASN A 168 -5.70 -17.39 7.81
N LEU A 169 -5.75 -16.83 9.03
CA LEU A 169 -5.81 -15.38 9.20
C LEU A 169 -4.50 -14.71 8.70
N PRO A 170 -4.59 -13.56 7.99
CA PRO A 170 -3.42 -12.77 7.62
C PRO A 170 -2.57 -12.39 8.83
N PHE A 171 -1.31 -12.02 8.67
CA PHE A 171 -0.55 -11.56 9.82
C PHE A 171 -0.97 -10.13 10.20
N TYR A 172 -0.98 -9.82 11.49
CA TYR A 172 -1.31 -8.47 11.96
C TYR A 172 -0.36 -7.39 11.39
N ASN A 173 0.83 -7.80 10.95
CA ASN A 173 1.81 -6.96 10.27
C ASN A 173 1.37 -6.51 8.88
N ASP A 174 0.43 -7.23 8.23
CA ASP A 174 -0.08 -6.88 6.90
C ASP A 174 -0.91 -5.58 6.93
N LEU A 175 -1.22 -5.06 8.12
CA LEU A 175 -1.84 -3.75 8.31
C LEU A 175 -0.84 -2.59 8.40
N VAL A 176 0.48 -2.83 8.41
CA VAL A 176 1.47 -1.74 8.56
C VAL A 176 1.34 -0.72 7.43
N TYR A 177 1.35 -1.14 6.16
CA TYR A 177 1.18 -0.21 5.03
C TYR A 177 -0.15 0.57 5.07
N PRO A 178 -1.32 -0.08 5.25
CA PRO A 178 -2.58 0.65 5.39
C PRO A 178 -2.62 1.60 6.59
N LEU A 179 -2.10 1.18 7.74
CA LEU A 179 -2.03 1.97 8.96
C LEU A 179 -1.17 3.23 8.75
N MET A 180 -0.01 3.09 8.12
CA MET A 180 0.86 4.21 7.79
C MET A 180 0.13 5.22 6.90
N THR A 181 -0.55 4.72 5.87
CA THR A 181 -1.20 5.56 4.88
C THR A 181 -2.35 6.37 5.47
N ILE A 182 -3.24 5.75 6.25
CA ILE A 182 -4.36 6.47 6.88
C ILE A 182 -3.90 7.42 7.99
N SER A 183 -2.86 7.06 8.75
CA SER A 183 -2.36 7.86 9.87
C SER A 183 -1.76 9.21 9.43
N LEU A 184 -1.37 9.30 8.17
CA LEU A 184 -0.84 10.52 7.56
C LEU A 184 -1.92 11.51 7.10
N GLU A 185 -3.20 11.12 7.07
CA GLU A 185 -4.31 12.07 6.84
C GLU A 185 -4.69 12.82 8.13
N VAL A 186 -3.70 13.49 8.74
CA VAL A 186 -3.77 14.12 10.07
C VAL A 186 -4.93 15.11 10.20
N SER A 187 -5.18 15.92 9.17
CA SER A 187 -6.28 16.90 9.11
C SER A 187 -7.67 16.25 9.25
N HIS A 188 -7.82 15.03 8.72
CA HIS A 188 -9.06 14.26 8.85
C HIS A 188 -9.14 13.58 10.23
N LEU A 189 -8.03 13.02 10.71
CA LEU A 189 -7.98 12.33 11.99
C LEU A 189 -8.15 13.28 13.20
N LYS A 190 -7.64 14.52 13.13
CA LYS A 190 -7.86 15.56 14.17
C LYS A 190 -9.35 15.88 14.37
N ARG A 191 -10.20 15.66 13.34
CA ARG A 191 -11.65 15.84 13.42
C ARG A 191 -12.40 14.61 13.94
N ARG A 192 -11.74 13.45 14.01
CA ARG A 192 -12.32 12.16 14.44
C ARG A 192 -11.40 11.46 15.46
N PRO A 193 -11.47 11.85 16.75
CA PRO A 193 -10.60 11.28 17.78
C PRO A 193 -10.83 9.78 18.02
N ASP A 194 -12.04 9.29 17.76
CA ASP A 194 -12.40 7.86 17.84
C ASP A 194 -11.62 7.03 16.80
N TRP A 195 -11.37 7.60 15.63
CA TRP A 195 -10.54 6.98 14.59
C TRP A 195 -9.08 6.91 15.03
N LYS A 196 -8.54 7.99 15.57
CA LYS A 196 -7.16 8.01 16.10
C LYS A 196 -6.98 6.96 17.19
N GLN A 197 -7.94 6.86 18.12
CA GLN A 197 -7.91 5.82 19.16
C GLN A 197 -7.86 4.42 18.56
N THR A 198 -8.73 4.12 17.58
CA THR A 198 -8.74 2.81 16.91
C THR A 198 -7.39 2.49 16.26
N LEU A 199 -6.80 3.47 15.58
CA LEU A 199 -5.49 3.31 14.93
C LEU A 199 -4.37 3.10 15.96
N ASP A 200 -4.42 3.78 17.11
CA ASP A 200 -3.47 3.58 18.20
C ASP A 200 -3.59 2.18 18.81
N GLU A 201 -4.81 1.66 18.96
CA GLU A 201 -5.04 0.29 19.44
C GLU A 201 -4.47 -0.76 18.45
N VAL A 202 -4.70 -0.57 17.15
CA VAL A 202 -4.08 -1.41 16.10
C VAL A 202 -2.55 -1.31 16.17
N ARG A 203 -2.00 -0.10 16.27
CA ARG A 203 -0.56 0.16 16.36
C ARG A 203 0.08 -0.52 17.58
N CYS A 204 -0.57 -0.46 18.74
CA CYS A 204 -0.12 -1.13 19.95
C CYS A 204 -0.04 -2.65 19.75
N ARG A 205 -1.05 -3.27 19.15
CA ARG A 205 -1.05 -4.71 18.86
C ARG A 205 0.04 -5.14 17.88
N ILE A 206 0.32 -4.33 16.85
CA ILE A 206 1.48 -4.56 15.96
C ILE A 206 2.78 -4.50 16.79
N GLY A 207 2.90 -3.52 17.69
CA GLY A 207 4.10 -3.32 18.51
C GLY A 207 4.38 -4.42 19.53
N GLU A 208 3.34 -5.11 20.00
CA GLU A 208 3.42 -6.25 20.92
C GLU A 208 3.97 -7.52 20.23
N ASN A 209 3.66 -7.73 18.94
CA ASN A 209 4.02 -8.93 18.16
C ASN A 209 5.46 -8.93 17.55
N ARG A 210 6.50 -8.52 18.29
CA ARG A 210 7.86 -8.20 17.77
C ARG A 210 8.58 -9.31 16.95
N PRO A 211 9.39 -8.93 15.91
CA PRO A 211 10.47 -7.93 15.99
C PRO A 211 10.60 -6.95 14.81
N PHE A 212 9.53 -6.26 14.40
CA PHE A 212 9.68 -5.22 13.37
C PHE A 212 10.25 -3.92 13.96
N LYS A 213 11.57 -3.88 14.19
CA LYS A 213 12.28 -2.66 14.65
C LYS A 213 12.05 -1.49 13.69
N LEU A 214 11.87 -1.77 12.40
CA LEU A 214 11.58 -0.80 11.35
C LEU A 214 10.23 -0.09 11.56
N ALA A 215 9.20 -0.79 12.04
CA ALA A 215 7.90 -0.19 12.36
C ALA A 215 8.03 0.87 13.46
N ARG A 216 9.00 0.75 14.39
CA ARG A 216 9.20 1.77 15.43
C ARG A 216 9.66 3.10 14.85
N ILE A 217 10.50 3.08 13.81
CA ILE A 217 10.94 4.31 13.15
C ILE A 217 9.78 4.88 12.35
N ALA A 218 9.05 4.04 11.62
CA ALA A 218 7.84 4.46 10.89
C ALA A 218 6.78 5.09 11.83
N PHE A 219 6.53 4.48 12.99
CA PHE A 219 5.59 5.01 13.98
C PHE A 219 6.07 6.30 14.63
N LYS A 220 7.39 6.48 14.80
CA LYS A 220 7.96 7.75 15.23
C LYS A 220 7.68 8.85 14.20
N LEU A 221 7.88 8.58 12.91
CA LEU A 221 7.54 9.52 11.84
C LEU A 221 6.05 9.90 11.86
N LEU A 222 5.15 8.96 12.19
CA LEU A 222 3.73 9.27 12.38
C LEU A 222 3.47 10.16 13.61
N ASP A 223 4.17 9.92 14.72
CA ASP A 223 4.05 10.77 15.91
C ASP A 223 4.53 12.20 15.61
N ASP A 224 5.63 12.33 14.85
CA ASP A 224 6.16 13.62 14.39
C ASP A 224 5.16 14.32 13.45
N ALA A 225 4.55 13.59 12.51
CA ALA A 225 3.49 14.10 11.64
C ALA A 225 2.27 14.59 12.43
N TRP A 226 1.90 13.88 13.49
CA TRP A 226 0.75 14.22 14.34
C TRP A 226 0.98 15.50 15.16
N LEU A 227 2.19 15.64 15.71
CA LEU A 227 2.63 16.81 16.48
C LEU A 227 2.87 18.04 15.61
N GLY A 228 3.15 17.83 14.32
CA GLY A 228 3.29 18.89 13.34
C GLY A 228 2.06 19.80 13.27
N GLU A 229 2.32 21.10 13.13
CA GLU A 229 1.30 22.10 12.82
C GLU A 229 0.98 22.13 11.32
N SER A 230 1.88 21.62 10.48
CA SER A 230 1.65 21.49 9.04
C SER A 230 0.61 20.42 8.75
N PHE A 231 -0.35 20.76 7.89
CA PHE A 231 -1.32 19.81 7.35
C PHE A 231 -0.75 18.94 6.23
N ASP A 232 0.48 19.24 5.78
CA ASP A 232 1.13 18.64 4.62
C ASP A 232 2.52 18.09 5.03
N PHE A 233 2.50 17.10 5.92
CA PHE A 233 3.72 16.43 6.36
C PHE A 233 4.18 15.44 5.29
N ASP A 234 5.33 15.72 4.67
CA ASP A 234 5.95 14.78 3.73
C ASP A 234 6.80 13.76 4.50
N ILE A 235 6.24 12.55 4.62
CA ILE A 235 6.92 11.44 5.30
C ILE A 235 8.14 10.93 4.50
N GLU A 236 8.15 11.08 3.18
CA GLU A 236 9.26 10.66 2.33
C GLU A 236 10.46 11.58 2.53
N ASP A 237 10.22 12.90 2.54
CA ASP A 237 11.25 13.89 2.90
C ASP A 237 11.76 13.66 4.33
N ALA A 238 10.86 13.50 5.30
CA ALA A 238 11.24 13.28 6.70
C ALA A 238 12.10 12.01 6.90
N ALA A 239 11.77 10.92 6.22
CA ALA A 239 12.57 9.71 6.23
C ALA A 239 13.95 9.91 5.57
N ARG A 240 14.01 10.66 4.46
CA ARG A 240 15.27 11.01 3.78
C ARG A 240 16.18 11.90 4.65
N GLU A 241 15.61 12.88 5.36
CA GLU A 241 16.36 13.73 6.31
C GLU A 241 16.96 12.92 7.46
N MET A 242 16.26 11.87 7.89
CA MET A 242 16.77 10.92 8.89
C MET A 242 17.79 9.91 8.31
N VAL A 243 18.05 9.94 7.00
CA VAL A 243 18.94 9.02 6.28
C VAL A 243 18.53 7.56 6.49
N VAL A 244 17.22 7.29 6.41
CA VAL A 244 16.65 5.94 6.56
C VAL A 244 15.76 5.57 5.38
N GLU A 245 15.85 4.31 4.97
CA GLU A 245 14.89 3.68 4.06
C GLU A 245 14.14 2.59 4.83
N ILE A 246 12.80 2.67 4.86
CA ILE A 246 11.98 1.82 5.72
C ILE A 246 10.99 1.04 4.87
N ALA A 247 11.20 -0.28 4.76
CA ALA A 247 10.22 -1.18 4.19
C ALA A 247 8.99 -1.31 5.12
N LEU A 248 7.79 -1.23 4.53
CA LEU A 248 6.49 -1.31 5.22
C LEU A 248 5.87 -2.73 5.19
N LEU A 249 6.69 -3.75 4.89
CA LEU A 249 6.34 -5.15 4.69
C LEU A 249 7.01 -6.04 5.73
#